data_AF-A0A5J6Q2D7-F1
#
_entry.id   AF-A0A5J6Q2D7-F1
#
_cell.length_a   1.000
_cell.length_b   1.000
_cell.length_c   1.000
_cell.angle_alpha   90.00
_cell.angle_beta   90.00
_cell.angle_gamma   90.00
#
_symmetry.space_group_name_H-M   'P 1'
#
loop_
_entity.id
_entity.type
_entity.pdbx_description
1 polymer ?
#
loop_
_entity_poly.entity_id
_entity_poly.type
_entity_poly.pdbx_seq_one_letter_code
_entity_poly.pdbx_strand_id
1 'polypeptide(L)'
;MPRAGRELKHLPRVPDPDIRERYALRTSDGRDFLGVNSSDAHIERVSDSENAWQFHTHERAVEAAIAINEVFEEAVDVVRLH
;
A
#
# COMPACT_ATOMS: atom_id res chain seq x y z
N MET A 1 29.25 -41.27 -23.93
CA MET A 1 29.41 -39.98 -24.64
C MET A 1 28.16 -39.12 -24.40
N PRO A 2 28.28 -37.88 -23.91
CA PRO A 2 27.18 -37.07 -23.37
C PRO A 2 26.68 -36.02 -24.38
N ARG A 3 25.39 -35.63 -24.37
CA ARG A 3 24.96 -34.30 -24.86
C ARG A 3 23.67 -33.78 -24.18
N ALA A 4 23.90 -32.69 -23.46
CA ALA A 4 23.08 -31.49 -23.35
C ALA A 4 21.75 -31.58 -22.57
N GLY A 5 21.82 -31.06 -21.34
CA GLY A 5 20.67 -30.63 -20.58
C GLY A 5 19.88 -29.54 -21.32
N ARG A 6 18.57 -29.60 -21.17
CA ARG A 6 17.69 -28.45 -21.33
C ARG A 6 17.29 -28.02 -19.93
N GLU A 7 18.04 -27.05 -19.43
CA GLU A 7 17.57 -26.12 -18.42
C GLU A 7 16.22 -25.55 -18.88
N LEU A 8 15.15 -25.91 -18.18
CA LEU A 8 13.89 -25.17 -18.23
C LEU A 8 14.06 -23.88 -17.41
N LYS A 9 14.99 -23.01 -17.84
CA LYS A 9 15.07 -21.63 -17.38
C LYS A 9 14.44 -20.77 -18.44
N HIS A 10 13.56 -19.85 -18.02
CA HIS A 10 12.73 -18.97 -18.84
C HIS A 10 11.32 -19.49 -19.13
N LEU A 11 10.59 -19.89 -18.08
CA LEU A 11 9.22 -19.37 -18.00
C LEU A 11 9.32 -17.84 -17.98
N PRO A 12 8.64 -17.10 -18.87
CA PRO A 12 8.48 -15.67 -18.65
C PRO A 12 7.78 -15.52 -17.29
N ARG A 13 8.37 -14.70 -16.39
CA ARG A 13 7.61 -14.21 -15.23
C ARG A 13 6.35 -13.59 -15.81
N VAL A 14 5.22 -14.26 -15.65
CA VAL A 14 3.92 -13.66 -15.90
C VAL A 14 3.92 -12.41 -15.01
N PRO A 15 3.85 -11.18 -15.55
CA PRO A 15 3.63 -10.04 -14.68
C PRO A 15 2.31 -10.32 -13.98
N ASP A 16 2.35 -10.41 -12.66
CA ASP A 16 1.17 -10.68 -11.84
C ASP A 16 0.04 -9.73 -12.28
N PRO A 17 -1.13 -10.23 -12.71
CA PRO A 17 -2.19 -9.39 -13.28
C PRO A 17 -2.89 -8.48 -12.26
N ASP A 18 -2.37 -8.38 -11.03
CA ASP A 18 -2.98 -7.65 -9.92
C ASP A 18 -2.03 -6.59 -9.34
N ILE A 19 -1.30 -5.86 -10.19
CA ILE A 19 -0.78 -4.54 -9.79
C ILE A 19 -1.98 -3.57 -9.83
N ARG A 20 -2.98 -3.81 -8.98
CA ARG A 20 -4.03 -2.84 -8.71
C ARG A 20 -3.36 -1.73 -7.93
N GLU A 21 -3.25 -0.55 -8.53
CA GLU A 21 -2.66 0.62 -7.86
C GLU A 21 -3.30 0.80 -6.49
N ARG A 22 -2.49 0.62 -5.44
CA ARG A 22 -2.94 0.87 -4.07
C ARG A 22 -2.38 2.18 -3.57
N TYR A 23 -3.16 2.87 -2.78
CA TYR A 23 -2.80 4.11 -2.12
C TYR A 23 -2.96 3.94 -0.63
N ALA A 24 -2.13 4.59 0.17
CA ALA A 24 -2.25 4.65 1.61
C ALA A 24 -1.98 6.05 2.13
N LEU A 25 -2.25 6.24 3.41
CA LEU A 25 -1.99 7.49 4.11
C LEU A 25 -0.73 7.35 4.94
N ARG A 26 0.12 8.36 4.89
CA ARG A 26 1.37 8.46 5.65
C ARG A 26 1.33 9.68 6.55
N THR A 27 1.91 9.57 7.73
CA THR A 27 2.08 10.72 8.62
C THR A 27 3.00 11.76 7.98
N SER A 28 2.82 13.04 8.33
CA SER A 28 3.68 14.14 7.83
C SER A 28 5.17 13.93 8.13
N ASP A 29 5.52 13.25 9.22
CA ASP A 29 6.92 12.94 9.55
C ASP A 29 7.50 11.87 8.60
N GLY A 30 6.66 11.21 7.81
CA GLY A 30 7.03 10.30 6.75
C GLY A 30 7.50 8.93 7.21
N ARG A 31 7.44 8.65 8.52
CA ARG A 31 7.92 7.40 9.13
C ARG A 31 6.87 6.30 9.18
N ASP A 32 5.62 6.65 9.43
CA ASP A 32 4.55 5.70 9.68
C ASP A 32 3.37 5.92 8.73
N PHE A 33 2.69 4.83 8.42
CA PHE A 33 1.42 4.86 7.72
C PHE A 33 0.26 4.92 8.73
N LEU A 34 -0.90 5.33 8.24
CA LEU A 34 -2.14 5.24 9.01
C LEU A 34 -2.86 3.95 8.65
N GLY A 35 -3.13 3.13 9.65
CA GLY A 35 -3.97 1.95 9.60
C GLY A 35 -5.32 2.23 10.26
N VAL A 36 -6.31 1.39 9.94
CA VAL A 36 -7.58 1.37 10.68
C VAL A 36 -7.66 0.07 11.44
N ASN A 37 -7.79 0.17 12.76
CA ASN A 37 -7.95 -0.99 13.62
C ASN A 37 -9.25 -1.72 13.27
N SER A 38 -9.17 -3.01 12.92
CA SER A 38 -10.35 -3.80 12.55
C SER A 38 -11.30 -4.08 13.71
N SER A 39 -10.86 -3.90 14.96
CA SER A 39 -11.66 -4.20 16.15
C SER A 39 -12.51 -3.02 16.62
N ASP A 40 -11.97 -1.80 16.52
CA ASP A 40 -12.59 -0.58 17.09
C ASP A 40 -12.79 0.55 16.08
N ALA A 41 -12.38 0.34 14.81
CA ALA A 41 -12.42 1.34 13.73
C ALA A 41 -11.64 2.63 14.05
N HIS A 42 -10.70 2.60 15.00
CA HIS A 42 -9.80 3.70 15.31
C HIS A 42 -8.63 3.77 14.33
N ILE A 43 -8.12 4.98 14.10
CA ILE A 43 -6.92 5.20 13.28
C ILE A 43 -5.68 4.98 14.13
N GLU A 44 -4.84 4.03 13.74
CA GLU A 44 -3.57 3.73 14.39
C GLU A 44 -2.39 4.01 13.45
N ARG A 45 -1.21 4.23 14.04
CA ARG A 45 0.04 4.36 13.28
C ARG A 45 0.66 2.98 13.10
N VAL A 46 0.93 2.62 11.86
CA VAL A 46 1.52 1.34 11.48
C VAL A 46 2.78 1.58 10.65
N SER A 47 3.84 0.83 10.92
CA SER A 47 5.09 0.99 10.18
C SER A 47 5.10 0.24 8.84
N ASP A 48 4.14 -0.68 8.64
CA ASP A 48 4.03 -1.51 7.44
C ASP A 48 2.90 -1.03 6.52
N SER A 49 3.20 -0.92 5.23
CA SER A 49 2.22 -0.57 4.20
C SER A 49 1.11 -1.63 4.02
N GLU A 50 1.38 -2.89 4.38
CA GLU A 50 0.39 -3.97 4.30
C GLU A 50 -0.72 -3.81 5.34
N ASN A 51 -0.40 -3.26 6.52
CA ASN A 51 -1.36 -2.97 7.59
C ASN A 51 -1.95 -1.57 7.49
N ALA A 52 -1.44 -0.74 6.56
CA ALA A 52 -1.97 0.58 6.31
C ALA A 52 -3.38 0.52 5.72
N TRP A 53 -4.11 1.61 5.90
CA TRP A 53 -5.40 1.79 5.27
C TRP A 53 -5.21 1.94 3.76
N GLN A 54 -5.49 0.87 3.02
CA GLN A 54 -5.28 0.78 1.58
C GLN A 54 -6.53 1.18 0.78
N PHE A 55 -6.33 2.03 -0.22
CA PHE A 55 -7.35 2.49 -1.15
C PHE A 55 -7.00 2.02 -2.56
N HIS A 56 -8.01 1.61 -3.32
CA HIS A 56 -7.86 1.14 -4.70
C HIS A 56 -7.83 2.27 -5.73
N THR A 57 -8.06 3.51 -5.29
CA THR A 57 -8.13 4.69 -6.15
C THR A 57 -7.52 5.87 -5.42
N HIS A 58 -6.82 6.74 -6.15
CA HIS A 58 -6.25 7.96 -5.60
C HIS A 58 -7.30 8.88 -4.98
N GLU A 59 -8.45 9.04 -5.64
CA GLU A 59 -9.53 9.94 -5.22
C GLU A 59 -10.05 9.60 -3.82
N ARG A 60 -10.35 8.33 -3.57
CA ARG A 60 -10.75 7.83 -2.24
C ARG A 60 -9.68 8.07 -1.17
N ALA A 61 -8.40 7.93 -1.53
CA ALA A 61 -7.30 8.17 -0.59
C ALA A 61 -7.20 9.67 -0.23
N VAL A 62 -7.39 10.56 -1.20
CA VAL A 62 -7.41 12.01 -0.98
C VAL A 62 -8.61 12.42 -0.13
N GLU A 63 -9.80 11.90 -0.41
CA GLU A 63 -10.99 12.15 0.41
C GLU A 63 -10.77 11.73 1.87
N ALA A 64 -10.15 10.56 2.10
CA ALA A 64 -9.81 10.09 3.43
C ALA A 64 -8.74 10.97 4.10
N ALA A 65 -7.70 11.39 3.36
CA ALA A 65 -6.68 12.29 3.86
C ALA A 65 -7.28 13.61 4.36
N ILE A 66 -8.21 14.21 3.60
CA ILE A 66 -8.89 15.44 3.98
C ILE A 66 -9.71 15.23 5.25
N ALA A 67 -10.53 14.18 5.29
CA ALA A 67 -11.35 13.87 6.46
C ALA A 67 -10.50 13.64 7.73
N ILE A 68 -9.35 12.98 7.59
CA ILE A 68 -8.43 12.75 8.70
C ILE A 68 -7.76 14.05 9.13
N ASN A 69 -7.30 14.88 8.19
CA ASN A 69 -6.71 16.18 8.51
C ASN A 69 -7.69 17.07 9.30
N GLU A 70 -8.98 17.02 8.96
CA GLU A 70 -10.03 17.78 9.67
C GLU A 70 -10.30 17.24 11.09
N VAL A 71 -10.15 15.94 11.32
CA VAL A 71 -10.45 15.30 12.63
C VAL A 71 -9.23 15.27 13.55
N PHE A 72 -8.04 15.01 13.01
CA PHE A 72 -6.81 14.78 13.78
C PHE A 72 -5.89 15.99 13.87
N GLU A 73 -6.21 17.11 13.19
CA GLU A 73 -5.38 18.33 13.11
C GLU A 73 -3.92 18.06 12.66
N GLU A 74 -3.65 16.88 12.12
CA GLU A 74 -2.35 16.41 11.67
C GLU A 74 -2.42 16.22 10.16
N ALA A 75 -1.45 16.79 9.44
CA ALA A 75 -1.38 16.62 7.99
C ALA A 75 -0.95 15.19 7.63
N VAL A 76 -1.67 14.57 6.70
CA VAL A 76 -1.36 13.24 6.19
C VAL A 76 -1.15 13.29 4.67
N ASP A 77 -0.16 12.52 4.21
CA ASP A 77 0.22 12.41 2.82
C ASP A 77 -0.36 11.16 2.17
N VAL A 78 -0.87 11.29 0.95
CA VAL A 78 -1.30 10.14 0.15
C VAL A 78 -0.11 9.57 -0.61
N VAL A 79 0.23 8.31 -0.36
CA VAL A 79 1.33 7.59 -1.01
C VAL A 79 0.82 6.42 -1.84
N ARG A 80 1.45 6.14 -2.99
CA ARG A 80 1.14 4.97 -3.83
C ARG A 80 2.01 3.79 -3.37
N LEU A 81 1.41 2.62 -3.15
CA LEU A 81 2.02 1.42 -2.56
C LEU A 81 2.45 0.35 -3.57
N HIS A 82 2.61 0.72 -4.84
CA HIS A 82 2.82 -0.15 -6.01
C HIS A 82 1.57 -0.83 -6.55
#